data_AF-A0A920TWK8-F1
#
_entry.id   AF-A0A920TWK8-F1
#
_cell.length_a   1.000
_cell.length_b   1.000
_cell.length_c   1.000
_cell.angle_alpha   90.00
_cell.angle_beta   90.00
_cell.angle_gamma   90.00
#
_symmetry.space_group_name_H-M   'P 1'
#
loop_
_entity.id
_entity.type
_entity.pdbx_description
1 polymer ?
#
loop_
_entity_poly.entity_id
_entity_poly.type
_entity_poly.pdbx_seq_one_letter_code
_entity_poly.pdbx_strand_id
1 'polypeptide(L)' 'MRKWHFNDPPDNWEEIRNDRVEAIQGNRNLFIDHPEWIERVADF' A
#
# COMPACT_ATOMS: atom_id res chain seq x y z
N MET A 1 9.00 -5.31 -9.48
CA MET A 1 7.90 -4.94 -8.58
C MET A 1 8.42 -4.77 -7.14
N ARG A 2 8.82 -5.82 -6.40
CA ARG A 2 9.26 -5.69 -4.99
C ARG A 2 10.41 -4.68 -4.75
N LYS A 3 11.46 -4.68 -5.57
CA LYS A 3 12.60 -3.73 -5.43
C LYS A 3 12.22 -2.25 -5.53
N TRP A 4 11.19 -1.90 -6.30
CA TRP A 4 10.76 -0.50 -6.42
C TRP A 4 10.01 -0.06 -5.17
N HIS A 5 9.10 -0.90 -4.67
CA HIS A 5 8.30 -0.60 -3.48
C HIS A 5 9.13 -0.41 -2.20
N PHE A 6 10.27 -1.10 -2.06
CA PHE A 6 11.18 -0.86 -0.93
C PHE A 6 12.03 0.41 -1.08
N ASN A 7 12.27 0.85 -2.31
CA ASN A 7 13.08 2.04 -2.60
C ASN A 7 12.24 3.32 -2.60
N ASP A 8 10.91 3.19 -2.66
CA ASP A 8 9.94 4.28 -2.69
C ASP A 8 8.78 3.92 -1.75
N PRO A 9 8.94 4.18 -0.43
CA PRO A 9 7.91 3.87 0.55
C PRO A 9 6.71 4.80 0.37
N PRO A 10 5.50 4.37 0.79
CA PRO A 10 4.31 5.20 0.67
C PRO A 10 4.48 6.57 1.29
N ASP A 11 4.03 7.59 0.57
CA ASP A 11 4.03 8.97 1.04
C ASP A 11 2.68 9.39 1.65
N ASN A 12 2.67 10.57 2.27
CA ASN A 12 1.48 11.13 2.91
C ASN A 12 0.32 11.34 1.92
N TRP A 13 0.61 11.57 0.63
CA TRP A 13 -0.46 11.70 -0.37
C TRP A 13 -1.08 10.34 -0.69
N GLU A 14 -0.27 9.29 -0.74
CA GLU A 14 -0.72 7.91 -0.92
C GLU A 14 -1.57 7.43 0.26
N GLU A 15 -1.22 7.80 1.49
CA GLU A 15 -2.07 7.58 2.69
C GLU A 15 -3.43 8.29 2.57
N ILE A 16 -3.42 9.60 2.27
CA ILE A 16 -4.66 10.39 2.09
C ILE A 16 -5.53 9.82 0.96
N ARG A 17 -4.90 9.32 -0.11
CA ARG A 17 -5.62 8.67 -1.19
C ARG A 17 -6.23 7.34 -0.73
N ASN A 18 -5.53 6.54 0.06
CA ASN A 18 -6.04 5.28 0.62
C ASN A 18 -7.30 5.52 1.46
N ASP A 19 -7.28 6.55 2.33
CA ASP A 19 -8.44 6.94 3.15
C ASP A 19 -9.67 7.31 2.29
N ARG A 20 -9.45 8.10 1.23
CA ARG A 20 -10.54 8.52 0.33
C ARG A 20 -11.12 7.35 -0.46
N VAL A 21 -10.27 6.43 -0.88
CA VAL A 21 -10.69 5.24 -1.61
C VAL A 21 -11.45 4.29 -0.70
N GLU A 22 -10.98 4.07 0.53
CA GLU A 22 -11.69 3.29 1.55
C GLU A 22 -13.07 3.85 1.84
N ALA A 23 -13.20 5.17 1.97
CA ALA A 23 -14.49 5.83 2.18
C ALA A 23 -15.52 5.56 1.07
N ILE A 24 -15.06 5.26 -0.16
CA ILE A 24 -15.91 5.00 -1.33
C ILE A 24 -16.16 3.50 -1.51
N GLN A 25 -15.12 2.68 -1.38
CA GLN A 25 -15.16 1.25 -1.72
C GLN A 25 -15.42 0.34 -0.51
N GLY A 26 -15.21 0.85 0.70
CA GLY A 26 -15.36 0.10 1.96
C GLY A 26 -14.22 -0.88 2.26
N ASN A 27 -13.13 -0.86 1.49
CA ASN A 27 -11.94 -1.67 1.71
C ASN A 27 -10.66 -0.84 1.58
N ARG A 28 -9.63 -1.25 2.32
CA ARG A 28 -8.36 -0.52 2.45
C ARG A 28 -7.21 -1.28 1.82
N ASN A 29 -6.30 -0.55 1.16
CA ASN A 29 -5.07 -1.16 0.67
C ASN A 29 -4.04 -1.27 1.80
N LEU A 30 -3.88 -2.48 2.34
CA LEU A 30 -2.97 -2.79 3.45
C LEU A 30 -1.49 -2.58 3.09
N PHE A 31 -1.10 -2.55 1.82
CA PHE A 31 0.29 -2.29 1.43
C PHE A 31 0.69 -0.81 1.51
N ILE A 32 -0.29 0.09 1.63
CA ILE A 32 -0.04 1.51 1.92
C ILE A 32 0.24 1.66 3.43
N ASP A 33 -0.52 0.96 4.27
CA ASP A 33 -0.40 1.06 5.73
C ASP A 33 0.70 0.18 6.32
N HIS A 34 0.95 -0.97 5.67
CA HIS A 34 1.95 -1.97 6.04
C HIS A 34 2.81 -2.34 4.81
N PRO A 35 3.69 -1.43 4.35
CA PRO A 35 4.57 -1.70 3.21
C PRO A 35 5.42 -2.96 3.38
N GLU A 36 5.72 -3.33 4.64
CA GLU A 36 6.47 -4.53 5.01
C GLU A 36 5.74 -5.85 4.67
N TRP A 37 4.44 -5.83 4.42
CA TRP A 37 3.69 -7.04 4.05
C TRP A 37 3.95 -7.50 2.62
N ILE A 38 4.59 -6.67 1.78
CA ILE A 38 5.02 -7.09 0.44
C ILE A 38 6.03 -8.24 0.47
N GLU A 39 6.72 -8.46 1.60
CA GLU A 39 7.58 -9.63 1.81
C GLU A 39 6.78 -10.93 1.94
N ARG A 40 5.50 -10.87 2.34
CA ARG A 40 4.67 -12.05 2.64
C ARG A 40 3.78 -12.48 1.46
N VAL A 41 3.67 -11.66 0.41
CA VAL A 41 2.98 -12.02 -0.82
C VAL A 41 3.89 -12.96 -1.60
N ALA A 42 3.58 -14.26 -1.63
CA ALA A 42 4.28 -15.24 -2.45
C ALA A 42 4.26 -14.80 -3.93
N ASP A 43 5.40 -14.96 -4.60
CA ASP A 43 5.52 -14.63 -6.03
C ASP A 43 4.44 -15.36 -6.84
N PHE A 44 3.67 -14.60 -7.62
CA PHE A 44 2.84 -15.09 -8.72
C PHE A 44 3.44 -14.58 -10.04
#